data_AF-M1AH26-F1
#
_entry.id   AF-M1AH26-F1
#
_cell.length_a   1.000
_cell.length_b   1.000
_cell.length_c   1.000
_cell.angle_alpha   90.00
_cell.angle_beta   90.00
_cell.angle_gamma   90.00
#
_symmetry.space_group_name_H-M   'P 1'
#
loop_
_entity.id
_entity.type
_entity.pdbx_description
1 polymer ?
#
loop_
_entity_poly.entity_id
_entity_poly.type
_entity_poly.pdbx_seq_one_letter_code
_entity_poly.pdbx_strand_id
1 'polypeptide(L)'
;MRPSKFTTFSLLFSLLLLTAASAQNCGSQAGGALCASGLCCSKFGWCGNTNDHCGSGNCQSQCPGGGPGSGPVTGGDLGSVISNSVFDQMLKLRNENSCQGKNNVYTYNAFITAARSFPGFGTTGDSNTRKREIAAFFAQTSQNTTGGSDGPFAWGYCFLTEQGNPGDYYSARGQWPSCPPGRKRGPFPITHAGPCSRAIGADLLNNPDLVATDPVISFKTSLLFWMTTQSPKPSCHDVIIGRWNPSAGDRAANRLPGFGVIANVINGGLECGRGNDNMV
;
A
#
# COMPACT_ATOMS: atom_id res chain seq x y z
N MET A 1 -48.11 -61.49 11.83
CA MET A 1 -46.90 -60.81 12.37
C MET A 1 -45.82 -60.78 11.29
N ARG A 2 -45.55 -59.61 10.72
CA ARG A 2 -44.37 -59.25 9.93
C ARG A 2 -44.09 -57.78 10.24
N PRO A 3 -42.93 -57.43 10.84
CA PRO A 3 -42.60 -56.02 11.03
C PRO A 3 -41.83 -55.47 9.83
N SER A 4 -42.14 -54.21 9.54
CA SER A 4 -41.52 -53.27 8.61
C SER A 4 -39.99 -53.19 8.77
N LYS A 5 -39.25 -53.09 7.65
CA LYS A 5 -37.85 -52.63 7.64
C LYS A 5 -37.80 -51.21 7.09
N PHE A 6 -37.57 -50.29 8.01
CA PHE A 6 -37.34 -48.87 7.82
C PHE A 6 -36.03 -48.58 7.07
N THR A 7 -36.17 -47.73 6.06
CA THR A 7 -35.28 -46.69 5.54
C THR A 7 -33.91 -46.54 6.23
N THR A 8 -32.84 -46.81 5.48
CA THR A 8 -31.46 -46.40 5.80
C THR A 8 -31.25 -44.93 5.43
N PHE A 9 -31.27 -44.04 6.42
CA PHE A 9 -30.80 -42.65 6.30
C PHE A 9 -29.36 -42.58 6.84
N SER A 10 -28.38 -42.39 5.95
CA SER A 10 -27.00 -42.09 6.33
C SER A 10 -26.92 -40.68 6.92
N LEU A 11 -26.69 -40.61 8.23
CA LEU A 11 -26.22 -39.43 8.97
C LEU A 11 -24.75 -39.68 9.31
N LEU A 12 -23.84 -38.77 8.94
CA LEU A 12 -22.45 -38.55 9.42
C LEU A 12 -21.72 -37.76 8.30
N PHE A 13 -21.03 -36.64 8.46
CA PHE A 13 -20.69 -35.77 9.59
C PHE A 13 -20.14 -34.49 8.93
N SER A 14 -20.92 -33.41 8.82
CA SER A 14 -20.43 -32.14 8.28
C SER A 14 -19.58 -31.45 9.34
N LEU A 15 -18.26 -31.54 9.20
CA LEU A 15 -17.30 -30.84 10.05
C LEU A 15 -17.34 -29.34 9.71
N LEU A 16 -18.16 -28.58 10.45
CA LEU A 16 -18.13 -27.13 10.45
C LEU A 16 -16.81 -26.71 11.13
N LEU A 17 -15.83 -26.29 10.33
CA LEU A 17 -14.64 -25.58 10.82
C LEU A 17 -15.11 -24.22 11.36
N LEU A 18 -15.43 -24.17 12.65
CA LEU A 18 -15.49 -22.91 13.40
C LEU A 18 -14.08 -22.34 13.46
N THR A 19 -13.76 -21.43 12.54
CA THR A 19 -12.64 -20.52 12.73
C THR A 19 -12.95 -19.67 13.96
N ALA A 20 -12.30 -19.99 15.08
CA ALA A 20 -12.33 -19.15 16.26
C ALA A 20 -11.66 -17.80 15.90
N ALA A 21 -12.47 -16.81 15.54
CA ALA A 21 -12.02 -15.44 15.51
C ALA A 21 -11.67 -15.07 16.95
N SER A 22 -10.36 -15.03 17.28
CA SER A 22 -9.94 -14.54 18.59
C SER A 22 -10.30 -13.06 18.66
N ALA A 23 -11.40 -12.74 19.32
CA ALA A 23 -11.74 -11.37 19.62
C ALA A 23 -10.70 -10.86 20.64
N GLN A 24 -9.83 -9.94 20.24
CA GLN A 24 -8.87 -9.30 21.12
C GLN A 24 -9.56 -8.18 21.90
N ASN A 25 -9.33 -8.14 23.21
CA ASN A 25 -9.85 -7.06 24.06
C ASN A 25 -8.96 -5.82 23.93
N CYS A 26 -9.57 -4.63 23.98
CA CYS A 26 -8.90 -3.35 23.84
C CYS A 26 -9.61 -2.24 24.65
N GLY A 27 -9.02 -1.05 24.67
CA GLY A 27 -9.66 0.14 25.20
C GLY A 27 -9.77 0.13 26.73
N SER A 28 -10.72 0.90 27.26
CA SER A 28 -10.91 1.06 28.71
C SER A 28 -11.15 -0.26 29.46
N GLN A 29 -11.77 -1.24 28.79
CA GLN A 29 -12.05 -2.58 29.30
C GLN A 29 -10.79 -3.45 29.43
N ALA A 30 -9.68 -3.04 28.81
CA ALA A 30 -8.41 -3.76 28.79
C ALA A 30 -7.24 -2.86 29.21
N GLY A 31 -7.48 -1.93 30.15
CA GLY A 31 -6.41 -1.07 30.68
C GLY A 31 -5.79 -0.12 29.65
N GLY A 32 -6.54 0.24 28.61
CA GLY A 32 -6.05 1.08 27.51
C GLY A 32 -5.31 0.31 26.42
N ALA A 33 -5.38 -1.03 26.41
CA ALA A 33 -4.73 -1.85 25.40
C ALA A 33 -5.16 -1.46 23.97
N LEU A 34 -4.18 -1.43 23.08
CA LEU A 34 -4.36 -1.17 21.66
C LEU A 34 -4.61 -2.48 20.90
N CYS A 35 -5.34 -2.38 19.79
CA CYS A 35 -5.61 -3.53 18.94
C CYS A 35 -4.42 -3.87 18.05
N ALA A 36 -4.10 -5.16 17.92
CA ALA A 36 -3.07 -5.62 17.00
C ALA A 36 -3.45 -5.27 15.55
N SER A 37 -2.43 -5.15 14.70
CA SER A 37 -2.59 -4.93 13.25
C SER A 37 -3.40 -3.69 12.86
N GLY A 38 -3.48 -2.68 13.73
CA GLY A 38 -4.13 -1.41 13.41
C GLY A 38 -5.66 -1.44 13.39
N LEU A 39 -6.30 -2.51 13.90
CA LEU A 39 -7.76 -2.61 13.99
C LEU A 39 -8.36 -1.52 14.90
N CYS A 40 -9.61 -1.12 14.67
CA CYS A 40 -10.28 -0.18 15.54
C CYS A 40 -10.68 -0.87 16.84
N CYS A 41 -10.52 -0.18 17.96
CA CYS A 41 -11.10 -0.61 19.22
C CYS A 41 -12.53 -0.09 19.33
N SER A 42 -13.51 -0.98 19.31
CA SER A 42 -14.92 -0.60 19.47
C SER A 42 -15.20 0.02 20.84
N LYS A 43 -16.31 0.73 20.99
CA LYS A 43 -16.80 1.25 22.29
C LYS A 43 -17.00 0.15 23.35
N PHE A 44 -17.11 -1.10 22.92
CA PHE A 44 -17.29 -2.27 23.77
C PHE A 44 -15.99 -2.99 24.11
N GLY A 45 -14.85 -2.48 23.65
CA GLY A 45 -13.52 -3.01 23.99
C GLY A 45 -13.12 -4.22 23.15
N TRP A 46 -13.57 -4.28 21.90
CA TRP A 46 -13.23 -5.36 20.97
C TRP A 46 -12.53 -4.81 19.73
N CYS A 47 -11.56 -5.56 19.23
CA CYS A 47 -10.82 -5.21 18.02
C CYS A 47 -11.54 -5.67 16.75
N GLY A 48 -11.71 -4.78 15.79
CA GLY A 48 -12.27 -5.10 14.49
C GLY A 48 -12.13 -3.97 13.47
N ASN A 49 -12.60 -4.23 12.25
CA ASN A 49 -12.49 -3.31 11.11
C ASN A 49 -13.84 -2.95 10.47
N THR A 50 -14.96 -3.33 11.10
CA THR A 50 -16.31 -2.99 10.62
C THR A 50 -16.75 -1.62 11.16
N ASN A 51 -17.86 -1.08 10.65
CA ASN A 51 -18.43 0.17 11.13
C ASN A 51 -18.84 0.12 12.62
N ASP A 52 -19.13 -1.07 13.16
CA ASP A 52 -19.43 -1.27 14.58
C ASP A 52 -18.20 -1.06 15.47
N HIS A 53 -17.00 -1.15 14.89
CA HIS A 53 -15.72 -0.96 15.57
C HIS A 53 -15.11 0.40 15.27
N CYS A 54 -15.22 0.84 14.01
CA CYS A 54 -14.54 2.03 13.48
C CYS A 54 -15.46 3.24 13.29
N GLY A 55 -16.78 3.08 13.40
CA GLY A 55 -17.74 4.14 13.13
C GLY A 55 -17.63 5.31 14.11
N SER A 56 -18.06 6.49 13.67
CA SER A 56 -18.12 7.69 14.53
C SER A 56 -18.97 7.41 15.77
N GLY A 57 -18.41 7.62 16.97
CA GLY A 57 -19.05 7.30 18.25
C GLY A 57 -19.06 5.82 18.64
N ASN A 58 -18.55 4.93 17.78
CA ASN A 58 -18.43 3.50 18.05
C ASN A 58 -17.00 3.05 18.34
N CYS A 59 -16.05 3.97 18.40
CA CYS A 59 -14.63 3.66 18.50
C CYS A 59 -13.94 4.41 19.67
N GLN A 60 -13.11 3.68 20.44
CA GLN A 60 -12.31 4.22 21.56
C GLN A 60 -10.89 4.60 21.13
N SER A 61 -10.24 3.77 20.31
CA SER A 61 -8.85 3.96 19.90
C SER A 61 -8.61 3.36 18.51
N GLN A 62 -7.58 3.85 17.82
CA GLN A 62 -7.30 3.48 16.43
C GLN A 62 -8.47 3.79 15.47
N CYS A 63 -9.25 4.83 15.81
CA CYS A 63 -10.41 5.26 15.07
C CYS A 63 -10.03 6.02 13.79
N PRO A 64 -10.81 5.88 12.70
CA PRO A 64 -10.69 6.78 11.56
C PRO A 64 -10.97 8.22 12.00
N GLY A 65 -9.98 9.11 11.89
CA GLY A 65 -10.17 10.56 12.11
C GLY A 65 -10.02 11.10 13.54
N GLY A 66 -9.53 10.31 14.51
CA GLY A 66 -9.15 10.81 15.85
C GLY A 66 -10.32 11.17 16.77
N GLY A 67 -10.71 10.24 17.65
CA GLY A 67 -11.63 10.48 18.79
C GLY A 67 -10.87 10.70 20.11
N PRO A 68 -11.53 11.27 21.13
CA PRO A 68 -10.91 12.10 22.16
C PRO A 68 -10.03 11.31 23.14
N GLY A 69 -8.72 11.48 22.98
CA GLY A 69 -7.70 10.98 23.88
C GLY A 69 -6.28 11.41 23.50
N SER A 70 -6.13 12.39 22.61
CA SER A 70 -4.84 12.93 22.19
C SER A 70 -4.47 14.14 23.06
N GLY A 71 -3.36 14.02 23.80
CA GLY A 71 -2.56 15.20 24.15
C GLY A 71 -2.13 15.96 22.88
N PRO A 72 -1.68 17.22 23.01
CA PRO A 72 -1.48 18.09 21.86
C PRO A 72 -0.33 17.59 20.97
N VAL A 73 -0.67 16.92 19.87
CA VAL A 73 0.26 16.62 18.77
C VAL A 73 0.05 17.67 17.70
N THR A 74 0.81 18.76 17.78
CA THR A 74 0.89 19.78 16.74
C THR A 74 1.63 19.22 15.52
N GLY A 75 0.89 18.68 14.55
CA GLY A 75 1.42 18.35 13.22
C GLY A 75 0.72 17.20 12.48
N GLY A 76 -0.18 17.53 11.56
CA GLY A 76 -0.34 16.81 10.28
C GLY A 76 -0.51 15.29 10.31
N ASP A 77 -1.64 14.79 10.81
CA ASP A 77 -2.04 13.40 10.52
C ASP A 77 -2.30 13.24 9.02
N LEU A 78 -1.77 12.17 8.41
CA LEU A 78 -1.99 11.84 7.00
C LEU A 78 -3.48 11.71 6.66
N GLY A 79 -4.30 11.26 7.62
CA GLY A 79 -5.75 11.20 7.48
C GLY A 79 -6.44 12.57 7.29
N SER A 80 -5.76 13.67 7.63
CA SER A 80 -6.22 15.04 7.35
C SER A 80 -5.90 15.51 5.92
N VAL A 81 -4.99 14.80 5.22
CA VAL A 81 -4.56 15.11 3.84
C VAL A 81 -5.36 14.30 2.83
N ILE A 82 -5.62 13.02 3.12
CA ILE A 82 -6.42 12.12 2.31
C ILE A 82 -7.39 11.34 3.19
N SER A 83 -8.68 11.50 2.93
CA SER A 83 -9.73 10.70 3.59
C SER A 83 -9.89 9.34 2.93
N ASN A 84 -10.52 8.39 3.64
CA ASN A 84 -10.90 7.11 3.04
C ASN A 84 -11.78 7.30 1.79
N SER A 85 -12.73 8.23 1.82
CA SER A 85 -13.59 8.51 0.66
C SER A 85 -12.81 9.04 -0.55
N VAL A 86 -11.82 9.91 -0.34
CA VAL A 86 -10.97 10.42 -1.43
C VAL A 86 -10.07 9.31 -1.97
N PHE A 87 -9.49 8.48 -1.10
CA PHE A 87 -8.74 7.29 -1.51
C PHE A 87 -9.59 6.35 -2.39
N ASP A 88 -10.84 6.08 -1.98
CA ASP A 88 -11.75 5.23 -2.74
C ASP A 88 -12.18 5.87 -4.07
N GLN A 89 -12.32 7.19 -4.12
CA GLN A 89 -12.58 7.93 -5.37
C GLN A 89 -11.38 7.90 -6.32
N MET A 90 -10.16 8.07 -5.80
CA MET A 90 -8.94 8.03 -6.61
C MET A 90 -8.69 6.64 -7.20
N LEU A 91 -8.99 5.58 -6.45
CA LEU A 91 -8.72 4.19 -6.84
C LEU A 91 -10.02 3.41 -7.07
N LYS A 92 -10.97 4.03 -7.78
CA LYS A 92 -12.37 3.60 -7.88
C LYS A 92 -12.55 2.17 -8.37
N LEU A 93 -11.80 1.74 -9.39
CA LEU A 93 -12.01 0.45 -10.07
C LEU A 93 -11.05 -0.65 -9.61
N ARG A 94 -10.21 -0.40 -8.60
CA ARG A 94 -9.20 -1.37 -8.12
C ARG A 94 -9.78 -2.69 -7.62
N ASN A 95 -11.05 -2.67 -7.21
CA ASN A 95 -11.77 -3.80 -6.64
C ASN A 95 -12.72 -4.48 -7.64
N GLU A 96 -12.72 -4.07 -8.91
CA GLU A 96 -13.54 -4.71 -9.94
C GLU A 96 -13.17 -6.18 -10.13
N ASN A 97 -14.14 -7.01 -10.54
CA ASN A 97 -13.93 -8.46 -10.65
C ASN A 97 -12.83 -8.89 -11.64
N SER A 98 -12.52 -8.01 -12.60
CA SER A 98 -11.44 -8.17 -13.58
C SER A 98 -10.05 -7.90 -12.99
N CYS A 99 -9.96 -7.28 -11.81
CA CYS A 99 -8.70 -6.95 -11.15
C CYS A 99 -8.20 -8.10 -10.26
N GLN A 100 -6.87 -8.24 -10.19
CA GLN A 100 -6.24 -9.10 -9.19
C GLN A 100 -6.46 -8.56 -7.78
N GLY A 101 -6.57 -7.23 -7.64
CA GLY A 101 -6.83 -6.53 -6.38
C GLY A 101 -8.21 -6.73 -5.75
N LYS A 102 -9.16 -7.39 -6.45
CA LYS A 102 -10.59 -7.49 -6.09
C LYS A 102 -10.93 -7.97 -4.68
N ASN A 103 -10.04 -8.70 -4.03
CA ASN A 103 -10.24 -9.18 -2.66
C ASN A 103 -9.80 -8.15 -1.60
N ASN A 104 -9.96 -6.86 -1.88
CA ASN A 104 -9.59 -5.76 -0.99
C ASN A 104 -8.13 -5.82 -0.52
N VAL A 105 -7.19 -6.09 -1.42
CA VAL A 105 -5.77 -6.01 -1.06
C VAL A 105 -5.43 -4.55 -0.77
N TYR A 106 -5.68 -3.64 -1.71
CA TYR A 106 -5.36 -2.22 -1.47
C TYR A 106 -6.46 -1.50 -0.69
N THR A 107 -6.36 -1.54 0.64
CA THR A 107 -7.26 -0.82 1.55
C THR A 107 -6.66 0.49 2.04
N TYR A 108 -7.53 1.46 2.38
CA TYR A 108 -7.11 2.71 3.00
C TYR A 108 -6.37 2.48 4.33
N ASN A 109 -6.85 1.54 5.16
CA ASN A 109 -6.20 1.24 6.43
C ASN A 109 -4.79 0.67 6.24
N ALA A 110 -4.59 -0.19 5.23
CA ALA A 110 -3.25 -0.68 4.90
C ALA A 110 -2.33 0.45 4.45
N PHE A 111 -2.82 1.38 3.62
CA PHE A 111 -2.08 2.55 3.20
C PHE A 111 -1.67 3.45 4.39
N ILE A 112 -2.62 3.83 5.26
CA ILE A 112 -2.33 4.66 6.44
C ILE A 112 -1.35 3.95 7.38
N THR A 113 -1.53 2.65 7.60
CA THR A 113 -0.62 1.85 8.45
C THR A 113 0.79 1.81 7.88
N ALA A 114 0.93 1.59 6.59
CA ALA A 114 2.23 1.59 5.92
C ALA A 114 2.89 2.98 5.98
N ALA A 115 2.14 4.04 5.68
CA ALA A 115 2.65 5.41 5.65
C ALA A 115 3.17 5.91 7.00
N ARG A 116 2.59 5.44 8.11
CA ARG A 116 3.11 5.72 9.47
C ARG A 116 4.54 5.20 9.70
N SER A 117 5.01 4.25 8.90
CA SER A 117 6.39 3.74 8.96
C SER A 117 7.40 4.64 8.23
N PHE A 118 6.93 5.67 7.51
CA PHE A 118 7.77 6.59 6.73
C PHE A 118 7.50 8.05 7.13
N PRO A 119 8.04 8.51 8.27
CA PRO A 119 7.90 9.90 8.70
C PRO A 119 8.34 10.87 7.59
N GLY A 120 7.52 11.89 7.35
CA GLY A 120 7.73 12.90 6.30
C GLY A 120 6.84 12.71 5.08
N PHE A 121 6.46 11.47 4.73
CA PHE A 121 5.56 11.20 3.61
C PHE A 121 4.17 11.79 3.86
N GLY A 122 3.73 12.70 2.99
CA GLY A 122 2.42 13.35 3.10
C GLY A 122 2.29 14.27 4.32
N THR A 123 3.37 14.50 5.07
CA THR A 123 3.37 15.34 6.29
C THR A 123 4.37 16.50 6.22
N THR A 124 5.16 16.60 5.15
CA THR A 124 6.16 17.65 4.95
C THR A 124 5.63 18.79 4.08
N GLY A 125 5.94 20.03 4.47
CA GLY A 125 5.54 21.24 3.75
C GLY A 125 4.09 21.67 4.03
N ASP A 126 3.60 22.62 3.24
CA ASP A 126 2.24 23.14 3.35
C ASP A 126 1.17 22.14 2.85
N SER A 127 -0.11 22.48 3.04
CA SER A 127 -1.25 21.65 2.65
C SER A 127 -1.25 21.26 1.16
N ASN A 128 -0.87 22.17 0.27
CA ASN A 128 -0.83 21.89 -1.17
C ASN A 128 0.34 20.97 -1.50
N THR A 129 1.50 21.15 -0.86
CA THR A 129 2.66 20.27 -1.01
C THR A 129 2.33 18.84 -0.56
N ARG A 130 1.71 18.69 0.61
CA ARG A 130 1.28 17.37 1.12
C ARG A 130 0.26 16.69 0.20
N LYS A 131 -0.76 17.40 -0.26
CA LYS A 131 -1.74 16.87 -1.23
C LYS A 131 -1.09 16.49 -2.56
N ARG A 132 -0.16 17.31 -3.05
CA ARG A 132 0.58 17.07 -4.29
C ARG A 132 1.45 15.82 -4.19
N GLU A 133 2.12 15.60 -3.07
CA GLU A 133 2.88 14.37 -2.83
C GLU A 133 1.98 13.13 -2.90
N ILE A 134 0.84 13.15 -2.21
CA ILE A 134 -0.11 12.03 -2.21
C ILE A 134 -0.66 11.78 -3.61
N ALA A 135 -1.03 12.83 -4.34
CA ALA A 135 -1.49 12.71 -5.72
C ALA A 135 -0.40 12.13 -6.64
N ALA A 136 0.85 12.60 -6.52
CA ALA A 136 1.95 12.12 -7.35
C ALA A 136 2.31 10.66 -7.04
N PHE A 137 2.31 10.28 -5.76
CA PHE A 137 2.53 8.90 -5.32
C PHE A 137 1.47 7.97 -5.91
N PHE A 138 0.18 8.31 -5.76
CA PHE A 138 -0.91 7.49 -6.30
C PHE A 138 -0.93 7.48 -7.82
N ALA A 139 -0.60 8.57 -8.51
CA ALA A 139 -0.53 8.59 -9.96
C ALA A 139 0.53 7.60 -10.51
N GLN A 140 1.75 7.64 -9.94
CA GLN A 140 2.84 6.76 -10.38
C GLN A 140 2.59 5.30 -10.04
N THR A 141 2.07 5.03 -8.84
CA THR A 141 1.74 3.65 -8.43
C THR A 141 0.55 3.08 -9.20
N SER A 142 -0.45 3.92 -9.53
CA SER A 142 -1.56 3.57 -10.41
C SER A 142 -1.10 3.20 -11.81
N GLN A 143 -0.21 3.99 -12.43
CA GLN A 143 0.35 3.68 -13.75
C GLN A 143 1.00 2.29 -13.78
N ASN A 144 1.75 1.96 -12.73
CA ASN A 144 2.47 0.69 -12.63
C ASN A 144 1.56 -0.54 -12.41
N THR A 145 0.29 -0.32 -12.04
CA THR A 145 -0.66 -1.37 -11.65
C THR A 145 -1.98 -1.27 -12.42
N THR A 146 -2.02 -0.46 -13.47
CA THR A 146 -3.24 -0.13 -14.20
C THR A 146 -3.79 -1.35 -14.95
N GLY A 147 -5.10 -1.54 -14.90
CA GLY A 147 -5.80 -2.63 -15.59
C GLY A 147 -6.63 -2.22 -16.81
N GLY A 148 -6.67 -0.94 -17.17
CA GLY A 148 -7.62 -0.42 -18.15
C GLY A 148 -6.98 0.29 -19.34
N SER A 149 -7.65 0.18 -20.49
CA SER A 149 -7.35 0.90 -21.74
C SER A 149 -8.35 2.02 -22.06
N ASP A 150 -9.50 2.11 -21.38
CA ASP A 150 -10.54 3.14 -21.58
C ASP A 150 -10.79 3.95 -20.29
N GLY A 151 -10.70 5.28 -20.36
CA GLY A 151 -10.73 6.15 -19.18
C GLY A 151 -9.59 5.81 -18.20
N PRO A 152 -8.32 5.83 -18.66
CA PRO A 152 -7.22 5.02 -18.11
C PRO A 152 -6.89 5.30 -16.63
N PHE A 153 -7.25 6.49 -16.12
CA PHE A 153 -6.80 6.95 -14.81
C PHE A 153 -7.62 6.40 -13.63
N ALA A 154 -8.74 5.72 -13.88
CA ALA A 154 -9.58 5.13 -12.82
C ALA A 154 -9.20 3.67 -12.47
N TRP A 155 -8.32 3.05 -13.28
CA TRP A 155 -7.97 1.63 -13.23
C TRP A 155 -6.67 1.31 -12.50
N GLY A 156 -6.08 2.30 -11.83
CA GLY A 156 -4.92 2.09 -10.97
C GLY A 156 -5.20 1.03 -9.89
N TYR A 157 -4.13 0.36 -9.44
CA TYR A 157 -4.18 -0.66 -8.39
C TYR A 157 -4.99 -1.93 -8.75
N CYS A 158 -5.16 -2.20 -10.05
CA CYS A 158 -5.86 -3.38 -10.53
C CYS A 158 -4.98 -4.65 -10.46
N PHE A 159 -3.70 -4.53 -10.80
CA PHE A 159 -2.73 -5.64 -10.79
C PHE A 159 -1.84 -5.64 -9.53
N LEU A 160 -1.52 -6.84 -9.05
CA LEU A 160 -0.63 -7.09 -7.90
C LEU A 160 0.73 -7.62 -8.35
N THR A 161 0.78 -8.28 -9.50
CA THR A 161 1.99 -8.80 -10.11
C THR A 161 2.12 -8.26 -11.53
N GLU A 162 3.34 -8.16 -12.02
CA GLU A 162 3.59 -7.85 -13.42
C GLU A 162 2.90 -8.85 -14.36
N GLN A 163 2.33 -8.33 -15.44
CA GLN A 163 1.60 -9.12 -16.43
C GLN A 163 2.55 -9.66 -17.50
N GLY A 164 2.18 -10.80 -18.09
CA GLY A 164 2.97 -11.46 -19.14
C GLY A 164 4.04 -12.42 -18.58
N ASN A 165 5.12 -12.58 -19.34
CA ASN A 165 6.27 -13.43 -18.96
C ASN A 165 7.56 -12.59 -18.88
N PRO A 166 7.63 -11.60 -17.98
CA PRO A 166 8.88 -10.89 -17.73
C PRO A 166 9.87 -11.92 -17.21
N GLY A 167 11.05 -12.00 -17.83
CA GLY A 167 12.12 -12.84 -17.30
C GLY A 167 12.43 -12.48 -15.85
N ASP A 168 13.04 -13.39 -15.10
CA ASP A 168 13.40 -13.11 -13.72
C ASP A 168 14.36 -11.91 -13.63
N TYR A 169 14.05 -10.94 -12.78
CA TYR A 169 14.94 -9.82 -12.48
C TYR A 169 16.07 -10.28 -11.57
N TYR A 170 16.98 -11.10 -12.09
CA TYR A 170 18.27 -11.35 -11.44
C TYR A 170 19.21 -10.20 -11.79
N SER A 171 19.70 -9.46 -10.79
CA SER A 171 20.88 -8.62 -11.00
C SER A 171 22.07 -9.53 -11.33
N ALA A 172 22.56 -9.44 -12.55
CA ALA A 172 23.83 -10.05 -12.90
C ALA A 172 24.96 -9.37 -12.12
N ARG A 173 25.75 -10.16 -11.40
CA ARG A 173 27.07 -9.85 -10.78
C ARG A 173 27.07 -8.84 -9.62
N GLY A 174 27.17 -9.37 -8.41
CA GLY A 174 27.84 -8.69 -7.27
C GLY A 174 27.13 -7.49 -6.62
N GLN A 175 25.98 -7.06 -7.14
CA GLN A 175 25.10 -6.08 -6.48
C GLN A 175 23.84 -6.79 -5.98
N TRP A 176 23.47 -6.46 -4.74
CA TRP A 176 22.41 -7.07 -3.94
C TRP A 176 21.19 -7.52 -4.77
N PRO A 177 20.62 -8.71 -4.49
CA PRO A 177 19.41 -9.15 -5.19
C PRO A 177 18.28 -8.13 -5.01
N SER A 178 17.41 -8.06 -6.02
CA SER A 178 16.14 -7.33 -5.97
C SER A 178 15.29 -7.77 -4.76
N CYS A 179 14.50 -6.85 -4.24
CA CYS A 179 13.58 -7.06 -3.12
C CYS A 179 12.15 -6.84 -3.62
N PRO A 180 11.32 -7.88 -3.77
CA PRO A 180 11.64 -9.30 -3.67
C PRO A 180 12.42 -9.84 -4.88
N PRO A 181 13.12 -10.98 -4.76
CA PRO A 181 13.74 -11.65 -5.90
C PRO A 181 12.70 -12.19 -6.90
N GLY A 182 13.12 -12.31 -8.16
CA GLY A 182 12.29 -12.84 -9.26
C GLY A 182 11.39 -11.77 -9.87
N ARG A 183 10.08 -12.02 -9.95
CA ARG A 183 9.10 -11.14 -10.63
C ARG A 183 8.77 -9.88 -9.83
N LYS A 184 8.45 -8.78 -10.55
CA LYS A 184 7.94 -7.55 -9.93
C LYS A 184 6.56 -7.82 -9.30
N ARG A 185 6.45 -7.41 -8.03
CA ARG A 185 5.25 -7.49 -7.20
C ARG A 185 4.97 -6.10 -6.63
N GLY A 186 3.71 -5.72 -6.57
CA GLY A 186 3.29 -4.40 -6.13
C GLY A 186 3.69 -3.25 -7.08
N PRO A 187 3.44 -2.00 -6.66
CA PRO A 187 3.57 -0.83 -7.53
C PRO A 187 4.99 -0.49 -8.01
N PHE A 188 6.03 -0.64 -7.18
CA PHE A 188 7.41 -0.27 -7.57
C PHE A 188 8.41 -1.42 -7.38
N PRO A 189 9.38 -1.59 -8.32
CA PRO A 189 10.46 -2.55 -8.13
C PRO A 189 11.47 -2.00 -7.10
N ILE A 190 11.89 -2.79 -6.11
CA ILE A 190 12.98 -2.43 -5.19
C ILE A 190 14.22 -3.26 -5.52
N THR A 191 15.37 -2.61 -5.62
CA THR A 191 16.64 -3.19 -6.09
C THR A 191 17.65 -3.48 -4.96
N HIS A 192 17.23 -3.48 -3.69
CA HIS A 192 18.13 -3.59 -2.54
C HIS A 192 17.58 -4.46 -1.39
N ALA A 193 17.68 -5.80 -1.49
CA ALA A 193 17.11 -6.76 -0.52
C ALA A 193 17.48 -6.53 0.96
N GLY A 194 18.75 -6.32 1.31
CA GLY A 194 19.18 -6.21 2.72
C GLY A 194 18.61 -4.99 3.46
N PRO A 195 18.78 -3.77 2.92
CA PRO A 195 18.15 -2.56 3.47
C PRO A 195 16.62 -2.60 3.39
N CYS A 196 16.05 -3.21 2.34
CA CYS A 196 14.62 -3.36 2.14
C CYS A 196 13.96 -4.20 3.24
N SER A 197 14.40 -5.44 3.48
CA SER A 197 13.78 -6.30 4.50
C SER A 197 13.81 -5.66 5.90
N ARG A 198 14.89 -4.95 6.25
CA ARG A 198 14.99 -4.20 7.52
C ARG A 198 14.03 -3.01 7.57
N ALA A 199 13.95 -2.19 6.52
CA ALA A 199 13.09 -1.02 6.49
C ALA A 199 11.59 -1.39 6.46
N ILE A 200 11.24 -2.50 5.81
CA ILE A 200 9.87 -3.00 5.76
C ILE A 200 9.48 -3.71 7.07
N GLY A 201 10.45 -4.40 7.70
CA GLY A 201 10.24 -5.25 8.87
C GLY A 201 9.72 -6.64 8.50
N ALA A 202 10.06 -7.14 7.31
CA ALA A 202 9.64 -8.46 6.81
C ALA A 202 10.76 -9.11 5.99
N ASP A 203 10.86 -10.45 6.03
CA ASP A 203 11.83 -11.20 5.25
C ASP A 203 11.34 -11.43 3.81
N LEU A 204 11.50 -10.40 2.99
CA LEU A 204 11.11 -10.41 1.57
C LEU A 204 12.08 -11.15 0.66
N LEU A 205 13.25 -11.56 1.18
CA LEU A 205 14.21 -12.36 0.42
C LEU A 205 13.72 -13.80 0.32
N ASN A 206 13.26 -14.37 1.45
CA ASN A 206 12.73 -15.72 1.49
C ASN A 206 11.22 -15.79 1.28
N ASN A 207 10.48 -14.69 1.52
CA ASN A 207 9.02 -14.63 1.38
C ASN A 207 8.59 -13.52 0.41
N PRO A 208 8.99 -13.61 -0.88
CA PRO A 208 8.80 -12.54 -1.84
C PRO A 208 7.32 -12.23 -2.15
N ASP A 209 6.45 -13.23 -2.04
CA ASP A 209 5.02 -13.10 -2.35
C ASP A 209 4.27 -12.20 -1.38
N LEU A 210 4.82 -11.91 -0.19
CA LEU A 210 4.25 -10.97 0.77
C LEU A 210 3.98 -9.60 0.17
N VAL A 211 4.74 -9.18 -0.85
CA VAL A 211 4.52 -7.89 -1.54
C VAL A 211 3.21 -7.87 -2.35
N ALA A 212 2.74 -9.03 -2.79
CA ALA A 212 1.48 -9.19 -3.52
C ALA A 212 0.32 -9.65 -2.62
N THR A 213 0.59 -10.27 -1.47
CA THR A 213 -0.44 -10.86 -0.60
C THR A 213 -0.68 -10.08 0.71
N ASP A 214 0.30 -9.37 1.23
CA ASP A 214 0.14 -8.52 2.42
C ASP A 214 0.02 -7.05 2.00
N PRO A 215 -1.13 -6.41 2.28
CA PRO A 215 -1.41 -5.08 1.76
C PRO A 215 -0.58 -3.98 2.44
N VAL A 216 -0.21 -4.16 3.72
CA VAL A 216 0.64 -3.21 4.43
C VAL A 216 2.06 -3.30 3.86
N ILE A 217 2.58 -4.51 3.67
CA ILE A 217 3.91 -4.73 3.06
C ILE A 217 3.92 -4.17 1.63
N SER A 218 2.88 -4.40 0.84
CA SER A 218 2.77 -3.85 -0.52
C SER A 218 2.88 -2.32 -0.56
N PHE A 219 2.15 -1.62 0.32
CA PHE A 219 2.31 -0.16 0.44
C PHE A 219 3.67 0.24 1.00
N LYS A 220 4.19 -0.46 2.01
CA LYS A 220 5.50 -0.14 2.59
C LYS A 220 6.62 -0.25 1.56
N THR A 221 6.58 -1.23 0.67
CA THR A 221 7.57 -1.36 -0.40
C THR A 221 7.52 -0.18 -1.36
N SER A 222 6.32 0.24 -1.73
CA SER A 222 6.13 1.41 -2.60
C SER A 222 6.60 2.71 -1.95
N LEU A 223 6.29 2.89 -0.66
CA LEU A 223 6.73 4.04 0.12
C LEU A 223 8.24 4.04 0.35
N LEU A 224 8.84 2.87 0.59
CA LEU A 224 10.28 2.74 0.70
C LEU A 224 10.96 3.22 -0.59
N PHE A 225 10.48 2.79 -1.76
CA PHE A 225 10.99 3.29 -3.03
C PHE A 225 10.85 4.81 -3.13
N TRP A 226 9.66 5.35 -2.83
CA TRP A 226 9.36 6.77 -2.92
C TRP A 226 10.27 7.66 -2.06
N MET A 227 10.58 7.18 -0.85
CA MET A 227 11.35 7.92 0.17
C MET A 227 12.86 7.72 0.06
N THR A 228 13.34 6.75 -0.73
CA THR A 228 14.77 6.38 -0.75
C THR A 228 15.50 7.02 -1.92
N THR A 229 16.55 7.78 -1.62
CA THR A 229 17.51 8.27 -2.62
C THR A 229 18.36 7.11 -3.12
N GLN A 230 18.47 6.96 -4.45
CA GLN A 230 19.31 5.96 -5.10
C GLN A 230 20.31 6.67 -6.01
N SER A 231 21.43 7.13 -5.42
CA SER A 231 22.43 7.94 -6.13
C SER A 231 22.81 7.31 -7.48
N PRO A 232 22.80 8.08 -8.59
CA PRO A 232 22.68 9.55 -8.65
C PRO A 232 21.24 10.10 -8.60
N LYS A 233 20.21 9.24 -8.54
CA LYS A 233 18.81 9.65 -8.54
C LYS A 233 18.37 10.16 -7.15
N PRO A 234 17.69 11.32 -7.05
CA PRO A 234 17.07 11.75 -5.80
C PRO A 234 15.89 10.85 -5.42
N SER A 235 15.41 10.97 -4.18
CA SER A 235 14.12 10.39 -3.79
C SER A 235 12.97 11.10 -4.50
N CYS A 236 11.88 10.39 -4.80
CA CYS A 236 10.66 11.01 -5.34
C CYS A 236 10.06 12.01 -4.35
N HIS A 237 10.16 11.69 -3.04
CA HIS A 237 9.81 12.57 -1.94
C HIS A 237 10.48 13.93 -2.06
N ASP A 238 11.82 13.99 -2.07
CA ASP A 238 12.56 15.25 -2.09
C ASP A 238 12.28 16.07 -3.36
N VAL A 239 12.02 15.41 -4.49
CA VAL A 239 11.62 16.08 -5.73
C VAL A 239 10.26 16.76 -5.58
N ILE A 240 9.23 16.05 -5.10
CA ILE A 240 7.86 16.60 -5.08
C ILE A 240 7.65 17.67 -4.01
N ILE A 241 8.39 17.60 -2.90
CA ILE A 241 8.33 18.60 -1.83
C ILE A 241 9.30 19.78 -2.04
N GLY A 242 10.02 19.80 -3.16
CA GLY A 242 10.91 20.91 -3.53
C GLY A 242 12.23 20.98 -2.74
N ARG A 243 12.66 19.88 -2.13
CA ARG A 243 13.95 19.79 -1.41
C ARG A 243 15.11 19.40 -2.30
N TRP A 244 14.86 18.73 -3.42
CA TRP A 244 15.90 18.37 -4.37
C TRP A 244 16.34 19.60 -5.18
N ASN A 245 17.63 19.92 -5.08
CA ASN A 245 18.28 20.92 -5.92
C ASN A 245 19.04 20.21 -7.06
N PRO A 246 18.66 20.41 -8.34
CA PRO A 246 19.33 19.78 -9.47
C PRO A 246 20.83 20.11 -9.50
N SER A 247 21.67 19.13 -9.87
CA SER A 247 23.09 19.38 -10.16
C SER A 247 23.26 20.15 -11.49
N ALA A 248 24.49 20.56 -11.80
CA ALA A 248 24.79 21.11 -13.12
C ALA A 248 24.50 20.11 -14.25
N GLY A 249 24.78 18.82 -14.03
CA GLY A 249 24.47 17.75 -14.98
C GLY A 249 22.97 17.51 -15.14
N ASP A 250 22.18 17.66 -14.07
CA ASP A 250 20.71 17.58 -14.15
C ASP A 250 20.12 18.71 -14.97
N ARG A 251 20.58 19.95 -14.73
CA ARG A 251 20.17 21.11 -15.51
C ARG A 251 20.53 20.96 -16.98
N ALA A 252 21.76 20.53 -17.28
CA ALA A 252 22.21 20.30 -18.66
C ALA A 252 21.39 19.21 -19.37
N ALA A 253 20.84 18.25 -18.62
CA ALA A 253 19.99 17.18 -19.13
C ALA A 253 18.49 17.47 -19.01
N ASN A 254 18.08 18.72 -18.74
CA ASN A 254 16.69 19.15 -18.55
C ASN A 254 15.91 18.38 -17.47
N ARG A 255 16.60 17.87 -16.45
CA ARG A 255 15.98 17.29 -15.25
C ARG A 255 15.69 18.40 -14.24
N LEU A 256 14.51 19.01 -14.35
CA LEU A 256 14.04 20.08 -13.47
C LEU A 256 13.01 19.57 -12.45
N PRO A 257 12.90 20.16 -11.25
CA PRO A 257 11.99 19.68 -10.21
C PRO A 257 10.54 19.59 -10.71
N GLY A 258 9.90 18.46 -10.47
CA GLY A 258 8.50 18.23 -10.87
C GLY A 258 8.19 16.77 -11.18
N PHE A 259 6.95 16.52 -11.59
CA PHE A 259 6.43 15.18 -11.84
C PHE A 259 7.19 14.42 -12.94
N GLY A 260 7.71 15.12 -13.95
CA GLY A 260 8.51 14.50 -15.03
C GLY A 260 9.82 13.90 -14.52
N VAL A 261 10.48 14.53 -13.53
CA VAL A 261 11.69 13.93 -12.92
C VAL A 261 11.34 12.73 -12.05
N ILE A 262 10.17 12.71 -11.42
CA ILE A 262 9.69 11.52 -10.68
C ILE A 262 9.52 10.33 -11.65
N ALA A 263 8.91 10.55 -12.82
CA ALA A 263 8.84 9.52 -13.86
C ALA A 263 10.24 9.06 -14.32
N ASN A 264 11.18 10.00 -14.47
CA ASN A 264 12.56 9.70 -14.83
C ASN A 264 13.28 8.86 -13.74
N VAL A 265 13.06 9.16 -12.46
CA VAL A 265 13.59 8.38 -11.33
C VAL A 265 13.09 6.93 -11.41
N ILE A 266 11.79 6.75 -11.66
CA ILE A 266 11.13 5.44 -11.71
C ILE A 266 11.58 4.62 -12.94
N ASN A 267 11.42 5.16 -14.15
CA ASN A 267 11.65 4.38 -15.39
C ASN A 267 12.23 5.20 -16.56
N GLY A 268 13.01 6.26 -16.26
CA GLY A 268 13.51 7.18 -17.28
C GLY A 268 14.42 6.56 -18.35
N GLY A 269 15.02 5.39 -18.10
CA GLY A 269 15.82 4.68 -19.11
C GLY A 269 14.98 4.14 -20.28
N LEU A 270 13.68 3.93 -20.05
CA LEU A 270 12.73 3.48 -21.06
C LEU A 270 11.83 4.63 -21.53
N GLU A 271 11.37 5.48 -20.61
CA GLU A 271 10.26 6.42 -20.85
C GLU A 271 10.68 7.88 -21.11
N CYS A 272 11.94 8.25 -20.89
CA CYS A 272 12.36 9.66 -20.96
C CYS A 272 13.38 9.94 -22.08
N GLY A 273 13.39 11.19 -22.57
CA GLY A 273 14.41 11.70 -23.49
C GLY A 273 14.23 11.30 -24.97
N ARG A 274 13.07 10.75 -25.34
CA ARG A 274 12.79 10.26 -26.70
C ARG A 274 11.56 10.90 -27.38
N GLY A 275 10.93 11.89 -26.72
CA GLY A 275 9.65 12.46 -27.16
C GLY A 275 8.47 11.53 -26.88
N ASN A 276 7.28 11.88 -27.36
CA ASN A 276 6.13 10.99 -27.29
C ASN A 276 6.31 9.87 -28.30
N ASP A 277 6.30 8.62 -27.85
CA ASP A 277 6.04 7.48 -28.72
C ASP A 277 4.54 7.11 -28.64
N ASN A 278 4.02 6.46 -29.67
CA ASN A 278 2.63 6.02 -29.71
C ASN A 278 2.46 4.68 -28.97
N MET A 279 3.30 4.33 -27.98
CA MET A 279 3.22 3.03 -27.27
C MET A 279 2.34 3.07 -26.02
N VAL A 280 1.29 3.90 -26.02
CA VAL A 280 0.24 3.91 -24.99
C VAL A 280 -1.11 3.67 -25.65
#